data_AF-A0A1B7X709-F1
#
_entry.id   AF-A0A1B7X709-F1
#
_cell.length_a   1.000
_cell.length_b   1.000
_cell.length_c   1.000
_cell.angle_alpha   90.00
_cell.angle_beta   90.00
_cell.angle_gamma   90.00
#
_symmetry.space_group_name_H-M   'P 1'
#
loop_
_entity.id
_entity.type
_entity.pdbx_description
1 polymer ?
#
loop_
_entity_poly.entity_id
_entity_poly.type
_entity_poly.pdbx_seq_one_letter_code
_entity_poly.pdbx_strand_id
1 'polypeptide(L)'
;MNHNGEFPHSSNITYYSLLGLNPGASVIDIRRAYRELSKIYHPDTTELPANIATVQFQQINTAYATLSNPERRLNYDLKIGYSRFSVIQAPPDLNHSVHKPYDFSKSMYLDASDRSLSSGEIFVLFILGLTIIGCMLLAIAIAILRGETIG
;
A
#
# COMPACT_ATOMS: atom_id res chain seq x y z
N MET A 1 2.15 -9.51 33.59
CA MET A 1 3.25 -9.37 32.64
C MET A 1 3.68 -10.75 32.22
N ASN A 2 3.51 -11.10 30.93
CA ASN A 2 4.22 -12.19 30.24
C ASN A 2 4.28 -11.76 28.76
N HIS A 3 5.37 -11.07 28.43
CA HIS A 3 5.76 -10.77 27.06
C HIS A 3 6.34 -12.06 26.49
N ASN A 4 5.76 -12.66 25.45
CA ASN A 4 6.41 -13.58 24.51
C ASN A 4 5.48 -13.71 23.29
N GLY A 5 5.69 -12.83 22.32
CA GLY A 5 5.01 -12.82 21.04
C GLY A 5 5.54 -13.92 20.12
N GLU A 6 5.35 -15.19 20.48
CA GLU A 6 5.58 -16.31 19.59
C GLU A 6 4.41 -16.40 18.60
N PHE A 7 4.62 -15.83 17.41
CA PHE A 7 3.78 -16.13 16.25
C PHE A 7 4.02 -17.59 15.85
N PRO A 8 2.98 -18.40 15.61
CA PRO A 8 3.15 -19.74 15.11
C PRO A 8 3.89 -19.67 13.77
N HIS A 9 5.12 -20.19 13.72
CA HIS A 9 5.86 -20.40 12.48
C HIS A 9 5.16 -21.49 11.68
N SER A 10 4.17 -21.07 10.88
CA SER A 10 3.69 -21.87 9.76
C SER A 10 4.90 -22.14 8.86
N SER A 11 5.20 -23.42 8.62
CA SER A 11 6.28 -23.91 7.76
C SER A 11 6.12 -23.54 6.27
N ASN A 12 5.24 -22.56 5.96
CA ASN A 12 4.98 -22.03 4.65
C ASN A 12 5.41 -20.56 4.60
N ILE A 13 6.42 -20.27 3.77
CA ILE A 13 6.93 -18.92 3.53
C ILE A 13 5.77 -18.06 2.99
N THR A 14 5.26 -17.18 3.84
CA THR A 14 4.15 -16.27 3.53
C THR A 14 4.71 -14.92 3.07
N TYR A 15 3.98 -14.16 2.27
CA TYR A 15 4.40 -12.81 1.83
C TYR A 15 4.64 -11.86 3.01
N TYR A 16 3.91 -12.03 4.10
CA TYR A 16 4.17 -11.33 5.35
C TYR A 16 5.54 -11.68 5.94
N SER A 17 5.88 -12.98 5.99
CA SER A 17 7.19 -13.43 6.47
C SER A 17 8.35 -12.99 5.57
N LEU A 18 8.13 -12.91 4.25
CA LEU A 18 9.13 -12.38 3.30
C LEU A 18 9.46 -10.90 3.56
N LEU A 19 8.45 -10.12 3.96
CA LEU A 19 8.63 -8.71 4.32
C LEU A 19 9.00 -8.51 5.80
N GLY A 20 9.08 -9.58 6.61
CA GLY A 20 9.30 -9.49 8.05
C GLY A 20 8.14 -8.84 8.82
N LEU A 21 6.92 -8.93 8.28
CA LEU A 21 5.72 -8.29 8.82
C LEU A 21 4.73 -9.31 9.38
N ASN A 22 3.84 -8.82 10.24
CA ASN A 22 2.68 -9.55 10.72
C ASN A 22 1.51 -9.43 9.71
N PRO A 23 0.67 -10.47 9.51
CA PRO A 23 -0.59 -10.37 8.78
C PRO A 23 -1.49 -9.18 9.16
N GLY A 24 -1.37 -8.66 10.38
CA GLY A 24 -2.05 -7.45 10.86
C GLY A 24 -1.40 -6.11 10.49
N ALA A 25 -0.26 -6.10 9.78
CA ALA A 25 0.49 -4.89 9.45
C ALA A 25 -0.30 -3.92 8.57
N SER A 26 -0.10 -2.62 8.76
CA SER A 26 -0.73 -1.58 7.94
C SER A 26 -0.10 -1.50 6.55
N VAL A 27 -0.77 -0.86 5.60
CA VAL A 27 -0.21 -0.61 4.26
C VAL A 27 1.06 0.25 4.34
N ILE A 28 1.13 1.15 5.32
CA ILE A 28 2.30 1.99 5.59
C ILE A 28 3.49 1.13 6.00
N ASP A 29 3.27 0.17 6.90
CA ASP A 29 4.32 -0.76 7.34
C ASP A 29 4.81 -1.66 6.20
N ILE A 30 3.89 -2.13 5.35
CA ILE A 30 4.20 -2.90 4.13
C ILE A 30 5.09 -2.09 3.19
N ARG A 31 4.75 -0.83 2.94
CA ARG A 31 5.55 0.06 2.08
C ARG A 31 6.91 0.39 2.68
N ARG A 32 6.96 0.57 4.00
CA ARG A 32 8.21 0.84 4.72
C ARG A 32 9.16 -0.35 4.64
N ALA A 33 8.69 -1.55 5.00
CA ALA A 33 9.48 -2.78 4.93
C ALA A 33 9.99 -3.05 3.51
N TYR A 34 9.13 -2.86 2.50
CA TYR A 34 9.54 -2.97 1.09
C TYR A 34 10.69 -2.03 0.75
N ARG A 35 10.63 -0.76 1.17
CA ARG A 35 11.70 0.23 0.90
C ARG A 35 13.01 -0.14 1.58
N GLU A 36 12.95 -0.62 2.82
CA GLU A 36 14.14 -1.04 3.57
C GLU A 36 14.78 -2.27 2.92
N LEU A 37 13.98 -3.29 2.62
CA LEU A 37 14.45 -4.52 1.97
C LEU A 37 14.95 -4.29 0.54
N SER A 38 14.29 -3.42 -0.23
CA SER A 38 14.72 -3.09 -1.60
C SER A 38 16.12 -2.49 -1.62
N LYS A 39 16.48 -1.67 -0.63
CA LYS A 39 17.84 -1.13 -0.51
C LYS A 39 18.88 -2.20 -0.17
N ILE A 40 18.47 -3.20 0.63
CA ILE A 40 19.35 -4.29 1.11
C ILE A 40 19.56 -5.36 0.04
N TYR A 41 18.64 -5.53 -0.91
CA TYR A 41 18.69 -6.59 -1.92
C TYR A 41 18.77 -6.06 -3.36
N HIS A 42 18.99 -4.75 -3.57
CA HIS A 42 19.15 -4.22 -4.93
C HIS A 42 20.40 -4.80 -5.59
N PRO A 43 20.32 -5.36 -6.81
CA PRO A 43 21.46 -5.99 -7.47
C PRO A 43 22.63 -5.02 -7.72
N ASP A 44 22.36 -3.71 -7.81
CA ASP A 44 23.39 -2.69 -8.05
C ASP A 44 24.06 -2.14 -6.78
N THR A 45 23.49 -2.33 -5.58
CA THR A 45 24.00 -1.69 -4.35
C THR A 45 24.45 -2.69 -3.28
N THR A 46 24.45 -3.98 -3.60
CA THR A 46 24.67 -5.03 -2.60
C THR A 46 25.94 -5.80 -2.89
N GLU A 47 26.66 -6.17 -1.83
CA GLU A 47 27.83 -7.04 -1.90
C GLU A 47 27.45 -8.53 -2.01
N LEU A 48 26.15 -8.83 -2.06
CA LEU A 48 25.64 -10.18 -2.19
C LEU A 48 25.83 -10.71 -3.62
N PRO A 49 26.00 -12.02 -3.79
CA PRO A 49 26.00 -12.63 -5.11
C PRO A 49 24.74 -12.24 -5.89
N ALA A 50 24.92 -11.73 -7.12
CA ALA A 50 23.84 -11.16 -7.93
C ALA A 50 22.66 -12.12 -8.14
N ASN A 51 22.92 -13.42 -8.20
CA ASN A 51 21.90 -14.46 -8.28
C ASN A 51 21.01 -14.52 -7.03
N ILE A 52 21.59 -14.38 -5.83
CA ILE A 52 20.86 -14.40 -4.55
C ILE A 52 20.09 -13.09 -4.39
N ALA A 53 20.74 -11.94 -4.62
CA ALA A 53 20.10 -10.62 -4.54
C ALA A 53 18.88 -10.54 -5.48
N THR A 54 19.02 -10.99 -6.72
CA THR A 54 17.93 -10.98 -7.71
C THR A 54 16.75 -11.85 -7.27
N VAL A 55 17.00 -13.08 -6.79
CA VAL A 55 15.92 -13.98 -6.35
C VAL A 55 15.18 -13.40 -5.14
N GLN A 56 15.92 -12.89 -4.14
CA GLN A 56 15.31 -12.27 -2.96
C GLN A 56 14.52 -11.01 -3.33
N PHE A 57 15.07 -10.17 -4.21
CA PHE A 57 14.40 -8.96 -4.68
C PHE A 57 13.11 -9.28 -5.45
N GLN A 58 13.11 -10.32 -6.29
CA GLN A 58 11.90 -10.79 -6.98
C GLN A 58 10.82 -11.27 -6.01
N GLN A 59 11.21 -12.00 -4.95
CA GLN A 59 10.29 -12.45 -3.92
C GLN A 59 9.68 -11.27 -3.14
N ILE A 60 10.51 -10.30 -2.74
CA ILE A 60 10.08 -9.07 -2.05
C ILE A 60 9.13 -8.26 -2.94
N ASN A 61 9.43 -8.10 -4.23
CA ASN A 61 8.57 -7.41 -5.18
C ASN A 61 7.20 -8.08 -5.33
N THR A 62 7.19 -9.42 -5.42
CA THR A 62 5.95 -10.19 -5.55
C THR A 62 5.08 -10.08 -4.30
N ALA A 63 5.70 -10.15 -3.12
CA ALA A 63 5.05 -9.95 -1.84
C ALA A 63 4.44 -8.55 -1.75
N TYR A 64 5.21 -7.50 -2.06
CA TYR A 64 4.73 -6.13 -2.04
C TYR A 64 3.60 -5.90 -3.06
N ALA A 65 3.72 -6.39 -4.29
CA ALA A 65 2.69 -6.24 -5.31
C ALA A 65 1.33 -6.84 -4.88
N THR A 66 1.36 -7.93 -4.09
CA THR A 66 0.15 -8.57 -3.59
C THR A 66 -0.39 -7.89 -2.33
N LEU A 67 0.48 -7.53 -1.39
CA LEU A 67 0.06 -6.98 -0.09
C LEU A 67 -0.23 -5.47 -0.12
N SER A 68 0.32 -4.72 -1.08
CA SER A 68 0.10 -3.28 -1.21
C SER A 68 -1.31 -2.93 -1.68
N ASN A 69 -1.96 -3.81 -2.45
CA ASN A 69 -3.34 -3.61 -2.90
C ASN A 69 -4.31 -4.32 -1.95
N PRO A 70 -5.32 -3.63 -1.39
CA PRO A 70 -6.21 -4.18 -0.37
C PRO A 70 -7.04 -5.37 -0.89
N GLU A 71 -7.47 -5.36 -2.14
CA GLU A 71 -8.24 -6.44 -2.75
C GLU A 71 -7.37 -7.68 -2.99
N ARG A 72 -6.16 -7.48 -3.52
CA ARG A 72 -5.20 -8.59 -3.71
C ARG A 72 -4.74 -9.18 -2.38
N ARG A 73 -4.54 -8.34 -1.36
CA ARG A 73 -4.23 -8.76 0.01
C ARG A 73 -5.36 -9.60 0.59
N LEU A 74 -6.61 -9.16 0.48
CA LEU A 74 -7.76 -9.92 0.94
C LEU A 74 -7.84 -11.30 0.28
N ASN A 75 -7.72 -11.34 -1.06
CA ASN A 75 -7.71 -12.60 -1.81
C ASN A 75 -6.56 -13.52 -1.40
N TYR A 76 -5.38 -12.93 -1.14
CA TYR A 76 -4.23 -13.67 -0.64
C TYR A 76 -4.52 -14.24 0.75
N ASP A 77 -4.97 -13.43 1.69
CA ASP A 77 -5.32 -13.80 3.07
C ASP A 77 -6.35 -14.94 3.12
N LEU A 78 -7.35 -14.92 2.23
CA LEU A 78 -8.32 -16.01 2.06
C LEU A 78 -7.64 -17.31 1.59
N LYS A 79 -6.73 -17.23 0.60
CA LYS A 79 -6.02 -18.40 0.06
C LYS A 79 -5.11 -19.07 1.08
N ILE A 80 -4.43 -18.28 1.91
CA ILE A 80 -3.52 -18.80 2.93
C ILE A 80 -4.23 -19.16 4.25
N GLY A 81 -5.56 -19.06 4.31
CA GLY A 81 -6.34 -19.38 5.49
C GLY A 81 -6.19 -18.38 6.64
N TYR A 82 -5.53 -17.24 6.43
CA TYR A 82 -5.51 -16.11 7.36
C TYR A 82 -6.80 -15.31 7.24
N SER A 83 -7.94 -15.98 7.39
CA SER A 83 -9.19 -15.28 7.59
C SER A 83 -9.14 -14.63 8.98
N ARG A 84 -9.16 -13.29 9.05
CA ARG A 84 -9.47 -12.57 10.31
C ARG A 84 -10.84 -12.97 10.88
N PHE A 85 -11.65 -13.67 10.10
CA PHE A 85 -12.82 -14.44 10.53
C PHE A 85 -12.43 -15.92 10.61
N SER A 86 -12.02 -16.39 11.78
CA SER A 86 -12.10 -17.82 12.07
C SER A 86 -13.55 -18.25 11.90
N VAL A 87 -13.79 -19.30 11.12
CA VAL A 87 -15.09 -19.98 10.99
C VAL A 87 -15.73 -20.11 12.38
N ILE A 88 -16.79 -19.36 12.64
CA ILE A 88 -17.64 -19.58 13.82
C ILE A 88 -18.42 -20.86 13.52
N GLN A 89 -17.96 -22.00 14.03
CA GLN A 89 -18.87 -23.12 14.24
C GLN A 89 -19.72 -22.72 15.44
N ALA A 90 -20.91 -22.14 15.19
CA ALA A 90 -21.80 -21.74 16.26
C ALA A 90 -22.28 -23.00 16.99
N PRO A 91 -22.09 -23.14 18.32
CA PRO A 91 -22.86 -24.12 19.09
C PRO A 91 -24.35 -23.80 18.92
N PRO A 92 -25.24 -24.81 18.86
CA PRO A 92 -26.60 -24.67 18.35
C PRO A 92 -27.56 -23.90 19.29
N ASP A 93 -27.07 -23.13 20.25
CA ASP A 93 -27.94 -22.66 21.33
C ASP A 93 -27.60 -21.26 21.90
N LEU A 94 -27.46 -20.26 21.03
CA LEU A 94 -27.50 -18.86 21.45
C LEU A 94 -28.38 -18.02 20.53
N ASN A 95 -29.68 -18.15 20.80
CA ASN A 95 -30.72 -17.23 20.43
C ASN A 95 -30.48 -15.87 21.13
N HIS A 96 -29.61 -15.02 20.58
CA HIS A 96 -29.55 -13.61 20.96
C HIS A 96 -29.52 -12.71 19.72
N SER A 97 -30.72 -12.33 19.27
CA SER A 97 -30.94 -11.25 18.33
C SER A 97 -30.69 -9.91 19.02
N VAL A 98 -29.49 -9.33 18.85
CA VAL A 98 -29.28 -7.89 19.03
C VAL A 98 -28.42 -7.35 17.90
N HIS A 99 -29.14 -6.96 16.84
CA HIS A 99 -28.95 -5.74 16.07
C HIS A 99 -27.87 -4.81 16.67
N LYS A 100 -26.65 -4.85 16.13
CA LYS A 100 -25.77 -3.67 16.17
C LYS A 100 -25.94 -2.96 14.84
N PRO A 101 -26.58 -1.79 14.79
CA PRO A 101 -26.61 -1.01 13.57
C PRO A 101 -25.16 -0.68 13.25
N TYR A 102 -24.70 -1.18 12.11
CA TYR A 102 -23.54 -0.60 11.48
C TYR A 102 -23.96 0.83 11.12
N ASP A 103 -23.51 1.82 11.89
CA ASP A 103 -23.66 3.24 11.54
C ASP A 103 -22.87 3.49 10.25
N PHE A 104 -23.49 3.17 9.12
CA PHE A 104 -23.00 3.44 7.76
C PHE A 104 -22.78 4.94 7.54
N SER A 105 -23.41 5.78 8.36
CA SER A 105 -23.27 7.23 8.35
C SER A 105 -21.96 7.74 8.98
N LYS A 106 -21.27 6.93 9.81
CA LYS A 106 -20.03 7.36 10.49
C LYS A 106 -18.76 6.94 9.73
N SER A 107 -18.87 6.02 8.78
CA SER A 107 -17.78 5.61 7.88
C SER A 107 -17.69 6.43 6.59
N MET A 108 -18.58 7.40 6.36
CA MET A 108 -18.58 8.19 5.12
C MET A 108 -17.60 9.39 5.15
N TYR A 109 -17.00 9.72 6.30
CA TYR A 109 -16.20 10.95 6.45
C TYR A 109 -14.84 10.84 7.16
N LEU A 110 -14.47 9.67 7.69
CA LEU A 110 -13.14 9.46 8.27
C LEU A 110 -12.46 8.27 7.61
N ASP A 111 -12.22 8.37 6.31
CA ASP A 111 -11.00 7.86 5.71
C ASP A 111 -10.82 8.37 4.27
N ALA A 112 -10.66 9.69 4.12
CA ALA A 112 -10.17 10.27 2.86
C ALA A 112 -8.64 10.22 2.75
N SER A 113 -7.97 9.67 3.78
CA SER A 113 -6.52 9.73 3.97
C SER A 113 -5.76 8.50 3.46
N ASP A 114 -6.42 7.35 3.24
CA ASP A 114 -5.74 6.12 2.79
C ASP A 114 -5.92 5.78 1.30
N ARG A 115 -6.54 6.65 0.49
CA ARG A 115 -6.48 6.50 -0.97
C ARG A 115 -5.15 7.03 -1.49
N SER A 116 -4.17 6.14 -1.58
CA SER A 116 -2.97 6.35 -2.38
C SER A 116 -3.39 6.63 -3.83
N LEU A 117 -3.11 7.84 -4.31
CA LEU A 117 -3.54 8.31 -5.63
C LEU A 117 -3.19 7.29 -6.71
N SER A 118 -4.20 6.89 -7.47
CA SER A 118 -4.05 5.96 -8.58
C SER A 118 -3.06 6.53 -9.60
N SER A 119 -2.33 5.67 -10.31
CA SER A 119 -1.34 6.11 -11.31
C SER A 119 -1.93 7.07 -12.35
N GLY A 120 -3.24 6.97 -12.65
CA GLY A 120 -3.95 7.92 -13.51
C GLY A 120 -4.16 9.30 -12.89
N GLU A 121 -4.43 9.37 -11.58
CA GLU A 121 -4.60 10.66 -10.87
C GLU A 121 -3.27 11.42 -10.79
N ILE A 122 -2.16 10.70 -10.58
CA ILE A 122 -0.82 11.29 -10.60
C ILE A 122 -0.49 11.84 -11.99
N PHE A 123 -0.83 11.10 -13.04
CA PHE A 123 -0.63 11.56 -14.42
C PHE A 123 -1.46 12.83 -14.72
N VAL A 124 -2.72 12.87 -14.28
CA VAL A 124 -3.58 14.04 -14.44
C VAL A 124 -3.04 15.25 -13.69
N LEU A 125 -2.56 15.08 -12.45
CA LEU A 125 -1.94 16.17 -11.70
C LEU A 125 -0.68 16.71 -12.39
N PHE A 126 0.11 15.83 -13.00
CA PHE A 126 1.28 16.24 -13.77
C PHE A 126 0.89 17.04 -15.02
N ILE A 127 -0.09 16.55 -15.79
CA ILE A 127 -0.62 17.27 -16.96
C ILE A 127 -1.21 18.62 -16.54
N LEU A 128 -1.99 18.67 -15.46
CA LEU A 128 -2.54 19.92 -14.92
C LEU A 128 -1.43 20.89 -14.54
N GLY A 129 -0.39 20.43 -13.84
CA GLY A 129 0.79 21.24 -13.52
C GLY A 129 1.47 21.80 -14.77
N LEU A 130 1.72 20.96 -15.79
CA LEU A 130 2.32 21.41 -17.05
C LEU A 130 1.45 22.42 -17.79
N THR A 131 0.12 22.24 -17.80
CA THR A 131 -0.79 23.21 -18.43
C THR A 131 -0.79 24.56 -17.69
N ILE A 132 -0.77 24.55 -16.36
CA ILE A 132 -0.69 25.79 -15.56
C ILE A 132 0.63 26.51 -15.85
N ILE A 133 1.76 25.79 -15.85
CA ILE A 133 3.07 26.36 -16.14
C ILE A 133 3.11 26.92 -17.57
N GLY A 134 2.58 26.19 -18.55
CA GLY A 134 2.51 26.65 -19.93
C GLY A 134 1.68 27.92 -20.09
N CYS A 135 0.50 27.99 -19.47
CA CYS A 135 -0.32 29.20 -19.46
C CYS A 135 0.38 30.38 -18.78
N MET A 136 1.13 30.13 -17.71
CA MET A 136 1.85 31.16 -16.96
C MET A 136 3.02 31.72 -17.78
N LEU A 137 3.78 30.86 -18.45
CA LEU A 137 4.84 31.27 -19.40
C LEU A 137 4.27 32.03 -20.60
N LEU A 138 3.15 31.58 -21.15
CA LEU A 138 2.47 32.27 -22.25
C LEU A 138 2.02 33.67 -21.81
N ALA A 139 1.44 33.80 -20.62
CA ALA A 139 1.02 35.09 -20.07
C ALA A 139 2.22 36.04 -19.84
N ILE A 140 3.34 35.54 -19.31
CA ILE A 140 4.58 36.32 -19.16
C ILE A 140 5.11 36.76 -20.54
N ALA A 141 5.15 35.85 -21.52
CA ALA A 141 5.63 36.18 -22.86
C ALA A 141 4.78 37.28 -23.51
N ILE A 142 3.45 37.19 -23.42
CA ILE A 142 2.54 38.23 -23.89
C ILE A 142 2.75 39.54 -23.14
N ALA A 143 2.99 39.49 -21.83
CA ALA A 143 3.25 40.68 -21.03
C ALA A 143 4.56 41.38 -21.42
N ILE A 144 5.61 40.64 -21.76
CA ILE A 144 6.88 41.21 -22.27
C ILE A 144 6.67 41.80 -23.66
N LEU A 145 6.05 41.05 -24.59
CA LEU A 145 5.75 41.50 -25.94
C LEU A 145 4.84 42.74 -25.98
N ARG A 146 3.90 42.86 -25.03
CA ARG A 146 3.07 44.08 -24.86
C ARG A 146 3.79 45.18 -24.08
N GLY A 147 4.67 44.84 -23.16
CA GLY A 147 5.49 45.77 -22.38
C GLY A 147 6.54 46.49 -23.22
N GLU A 148 6.99 45.91 -24.33
CA GLU A 148 7.86 46.57 -25.32
C GLU A 148 7.11 47.53 -26.27
N THR A 149 5.79 47.70 -26.12
CA THR A 149 4.97 48.63 -26.94
C THR A 149 4.54 49.91 -26.21
N ILE A 150 5.23 50.27 -25.12
CA ILE A 150 5.05 51.56 -24.44
C ILE A 150 6.44 52.19 -24.24
N GLY A 151 7.01 52.67 -25.34
CA GLY A 151 8.24 53.49 -25.41
C GLY A 151 8.12 54.45 -26.56
#